data_AF-A0AAT9TEM1-F1
#
_entry.id   AF-A0AAT9TEM1-F1
#
_cell.length_a   1.000
_cell.length_b   1.000
_cell.length_c   1.000
_cell.angle_alpha   90.00
_cell.angle_beta   90.00
_cell.angle_gamma   90.00
#
_symmetry.space_group_name_H-M   'P 1'
#
loop_
_entity.id
_entity.type
_entity.pdbx_description
1 polymer ?
#
loop_
_entity_poly.entity_id
_entity_poly.type
_entity_poly.pdbx_seq_one_letter_code
_entity_poly.pdbx_strand_id
1 'polypeptide(L)'
;MNTHLLNAALNAAERGWHVFPLRPADKRPALHGEVACPGTGVCVAGHRKWEQRATNDPDRIRKAWSAGAFIVGLAAPLLSVADAAGGGWPERARTACVELVNAARADDKGSLGIRLLTDLRDHVMAGIDRMPTVAILDRLCALDEAPWADMSGRPLDSRGLAKMLGEYMTEDNTPVKARNIKTAGTVLKGYYAADLHDAWQRYCPPPPSGAATSATSATAQVSDPETVAATLFPSAT
;
A
#
# COMPACT_ATOMS: atom_id res chain seq x y z
N MET A 1 -11.01 10.03 -32.80
CA MET A 1 -11.44 9.85 -31.40
C MET A 1 -11.43 8.36 -31.10
N ASN A 2 -10.67 7.86 -30.12
CA ASN A 2 -10.74 6.44 -29.75
C ASN A 2 -11.95 6.23 -28.82
N THR A 3 -13.13 6.07 -29.44
CA THR A 3 -14.44 6.04 -28.77
C THR A 3 -14.52 4.97 -27.67
N HIS A 4 -13.81 3.85 -27.83
CA HIS A 4 -13.81 2.78 -26.83
C HIS A 4 -13.17 3.16 -25.50
N LEU A 5 -12.05 3.92 -25.52
CA LEU A 5 -11.36 4.33 -24.30
C LEU A 5 -12.10 5.45 -23.56
N LEU A 6 -12.74 6.35 -24.29
CA LEU A 6 -13.63 7.35 -23.71
C LEU A 6 -14.84 6.69 -23.02
N ASN A 7 -15.49 5.73 -23.69
CA ASN A 7 -16.62 5.00 -23.10
C ASN A 7 -16.20 4.21 -21.86
N ALA A 8 -15.01 3.60 -21.86
CA ALA A 8 -14.48 2.93 -20.68
C ALA A 8 -14.25 3.88 -19.49
N ALA A 9 -13.72 5.08 -19.75
CA ALA A 9 -13.53 6.11 -18.73
C ALA A 9 -14.86 6.61 -18.15
N LEU A 10 -15.88 6.81 -19.00
CA LEU A 10 -17.22 7.22 -18.58
C LEU A 10 -17.93 6.12 -17.77
N ASN A 11 -17.87 4.86 -18.20
CA ASN A 11 -18.44 3.73 -17.47
C ASN A 11 -17.80 3.56 -16.08
N ALA A 12 -16.50 3.79 -15.96
CA ALA A 12 -15.81 3.78 -14.67
C ALA A 12 -16.27 4.93 -13.76
N ALA A 13 -16.43 6.13 -14.33
CA ALA A 13 -16.92 7.30 -13.62
C ALA A 13 -18.37 7.15 -13.12
N GLU A 14 -19.25 6.54 -13.92
CA GLU A 14 -20.63 6.20 -13.52
C GLU A 14 -20.67 5.26 -12.31
N ARG A 15 -19.64 4.42 -12.12
CA ARG A 15 -19.48 3.54 -10.96
C ARG A 15 -18.83 4.24 -9.75
N GLY A 16 -18.65 5.55 -9.83
CA GLY A 16 -18.03 6.38 -8.80
C GLY A 16 -16.49 6.34 -8.80
N TRP A 17 -15.86 5.66 -9.75
CA TRP A 17 -14.40 5.55 -9.78
C TRP A 17 -13.76 6.79 -10.39
N HIS A 18 -12.67 7.23 -9.77
CA HIS A 18 -11.90 8.36 -10.24
C HIS A 18 -10.90 7.90 -11.29
N VAL A 19 -10.93 8.54 -12.46
CA VAL A 19 -10.10 8.19 -13.61
C VAL A 19 -9.20 9.35 -14.03
N PHE A 20 -8.09 9.05 -14.69
CA PHE A 20 -7.20 10.07 -15.28
C PHE A 20 -6.58 9.57 -16.59
N PRO A 21 -6.25 10.46 -17.54
CA PRO A 21 -5.68 10.07 -18.81
C PRO A 21 -4.20 9.67 -18.66
N LEU A 22 -3.82 8.60 -19.35
CA LEU A 22 -2.45 8.09 -19.47
C LEU A 22 -1.97 8.18 -20.91
N ARG A 23 -0.69 8.52 -21.10
CA ARG A 23 -0.03 8.49 -22.41
C ARG A 23 0.14 7.04 -22.88
N PRO A 24 -0.20 6.69 -24.13
CA PRO A 24 -0.12 5.30 -24.60
C PRO A 24 1.27 4.69 -24.55
N ALA A 25 2.31 5.49 -24.83
CA ALA A 25 3.68 5.04 -25.03
C ALA A 25 4.41 4.68 -23.73
N ASP A 26 4.28 5.49 -22.69
CA ASP A 26 5.06 5.39 -21.45
C ASP A 26 4.19 5.20 -20.20
N LYS A 27 2.87 5.12 -20.37
CA LYS A 27 1.85 5.02 -19.31
C LYS A 27 1.97 6.12 -18.25
N ARG A 28 2.60 7.25 -18.56
CA ARG A 28 2.66 8.40 -17.65
C ARG A 28 1.33 9.15 -17.67
N PRO A 29 0.91 9.76 -16.55
CA PRO A 29 -0.24 10.66 -16.54
C PRO A 29 -0.11 11.72 -17.64
N ALA A 30 -1.14 11.87 -18.46
CA ALA A 30 -1.25 12.93 -19.47
C ALA A 30 -1.70 14.24 -18.81
N LEU A 31 -1.09 14.59 -17.68
CA LEU A 31 -1.32 15.78 -16.89
C LEU A 31 -0.02 16.59 -16.82
N HIS A 32 -0.09 17.91 -16.66
CA HIS A 32 1.12 18.71 -16.44
C HIS A 32 1.72 18.43 -15.05
N GLY A 33 3.04 18.47 -14.97
CA GLY A 33 3.79 18.42 -13.70
C GLY A 33 3.84 19.77 -13.00
N GLU A 34 4.42 19.78 -11.80
CA GLU A 34 4.47 20.95 -10.91
C GLU A 34 5.19 22.16 -11.52
N VAL A 35 6.35 21.93 -12.14
CA VAL A 35 7.18 22.97 -12.76
C VAL A 35 6.45 23.72 -13.89
N ALA A 36 5.57 23.01 -14.61
CA ALA A 36 4.80 23.56 -15.73
C ALA A 36 3.34 23.83 -15.35
N CYS A 37 3.03 23.96 -14.05
CA CYS A 37 1.67 24.13 -13.59
C CYS A 37 1.16 25.54 -13.94
N PRO A 38 0.02 25.67 -14.65
CA PRO A 38 -0.52 26.97 -15.03
C PRO A 38 -1.22 27.70 -13.86
N GLY A 39 -1.33 27.08 -12.68
CA GLY A 39 -2.04 27.67 -11.53
C GLY A 39 -3.54 27.89 -11.72
N THR A 40 -4.14 27.29 -12.76
CA THR A 40 -5.56 27.47 -13.11
C THR A 40 -6.39 26.21 -12.86
N GLY A 41 -7.72 26.39 -12.84
CA GLY A 41 -8.67 25.30 -12.64
C GLY A 41 -8.45 24.60 -11.29
N VAL A 42 -8.32 23.28 -11.31
CA VAL A 42 -8.10 22.46 -10.10
C VAL A 42 -6.81 22.77 -9.35
N CYS A 43 -5.89 23.53 -9.94
CA CYS A 43 -4.64 23.95 -9.32
C CYS A 43 -4.68 25.37 -8.74
N VAL A 44 -5.86 26.03 -8.67
CA VAL A 44 -5.98 27.41 -8.16
C VAL A 44 -5.52 27.56 -6.71
N ALA A 45 -5.64 26.49 -5.92
CA ALA A 45 -5.22 26.43 -4.52
C ALA A 45 -3.86 25.72 -4.34
N GLY A 46 -3.04 25.65 -5.39
CA GLY A 46 -1.76 24.94 -5.41
C GLY A 46 -1.75 23.72 -6.33
N HIS A 47 -0.55 23.26 -6.69
CA HIS A 47 -0.39 22.13 -7.61
C HIS A 47 -1.02 20.85 -7.04
N ARG A 48 -1.76 20.12 -7.88
CA ARG A 48 -2.37 18.84 -7.55
C ARG A 48 -1.66 17.73 -8.31
N LYS A 49 -1.28 16.66 -7.60
CA LYS A 49 -0.71 15.45 -8.22
C LYS A 49 -1.79 14.66 -8.96
N TRP A 50 -1.40 13.64 -9.74
CA TRP A 50 -2.32 12.93 -10.62
C TRP A 50 -3.44 12.22 -9.85
N GLU A 51 -3.16 11.74 -8.64
CA GLU A 51 -4.10 11.11 -7.72
C GLU A 51 -5.24 12.07 -7.35
N GLN A 52 -4.88 13.30 -7.02
CA GLN A 52 -5.81 14.37 -6.64
C GLN A 52 -6.58 14.95 -7.83
N ARG A 53 -6.13 14.68 -9.06
CA ARG A 53 -6.76 15.16 -10.29
C ARG A 53 -7.57 14.08 -11.00
N ALA A 54 -7.46 12.83 -10.57
CA ALA A 54 -8.37 11.77 -10.97
C ALA A 54 -9.81 12.22 -10.66
N THR A 55 -10.73 11.94 -11.57
CA THR A 55 -12.08 12.51 -11.52
C THR A 55 -13.11 11.51 -12.01
N ASN A 56 -14.32 11.59 -11.48
CA ASN A 56 -15.52 10.91 -11.97
C ASN A 56 -16.48 11.90 -12.68
N ASP A 57 -16.05 13.15 -12.91
CA ASP A 57 -16.85 14.14 -13.61
C ASP A 57 -16.85 13.84 -15.14
N PRO A 58 -18.01 13.50 -15.72
CA PRO A 58 -18.10 13.08 -17.12
C PRO A 58 -17.69 14.18 -18.10
N ASP A 59 -17.88 15.45 -17.77
CA ASP A 59 -17.52 16.57 -18.66
C ASP A 59 -16.01 16.80 -18.68
N ARG A 60 -15.36 16.63 -17.52
CA ARG A 60 -13.89 16.66 -17.44
C ARG A 60 -13.27 15.47 -18.17
N ILE A 61 -13.89 14.29 -18.11
CA ILE A 61 -13.44 13.10 -18.85
C ILE A 61 -13.57 13.32 -20.36
N ARG A 62 -14.72 13.80 -20.85
CA ARG A 62 -14.92 14.12 -22.27
C ARG A 62 -13.90 15.15 -22.77
N LYS A 63 -13.66 16.21 -22.00
CA LYS A 63 -12.68 17.26 -22.33
C LYS A 63 -11.24 16.73 -22.39
N ALA A 64 -10.87 15.81 -21.50
CA ALA A 64 -9.55 15.21 -21.53
C ALA A 64 -9.34 14.33 -22.77
N TRP A 65 -10.34 13.49 -23.11
CA TRP A 65 -10.23 12.57 -24.26
C TRP A 65 -10.51 13.20 -25.62
N SER A 66 -11.01 14.45 -25.68
CA SER A 66 -11.02 15.22 -26.92
C SER A 66 -9.63 15.70 -27.35
N ALA A 67 -8.67 15.78 -26.42
CA ALA A 67 -7.31 16.27 -26.69
C ALA A 67 -6.35 15.19 -27.21
N GLY A 68 -6.71 13.91 -27.16
CA GLY A 68 -5.84 12.83 -27.63
C GLY A 68 -6.34 11.43 -27.31
N ALA A 69 -5.71 10.42 -27.93
CA ALA A 69 -5.98 9.02 -27.67
C ALA A 69 -5.25 8.55 -26.39
N PHE A 70 -5.80 8.88 -25.22
CA PHE A 70 -5.24 8.48 -23.93
C PHE A 70 -5.76 7.13 -23.45
N ILE A 71 -4.93 6.39 -22.73
CA ILE A 71 -5.32 5.19 -21.98
C ILE A 71 -5.96 5.64 -20.65
N VAL A 72 -6.83 4.83 -20.07
CA VAL A 72 -7.48 5.12 -18.79
C VAL A 72 -6.60 4.64 -17.63
N GLY A 73 -6.20 5.57 -16.76
CA GLY A 73 -5.64 5.26 -15.44
C GLY A 73 -6.76 5.11 -14.42
N LEU A 74 -6.78 3.96 -13.73
CA LEU A 74 -7.71 3.62 -12.65
C LEU A 74 -6.90 3.36 -11.38
N ALA A 75 -7.33 3.92 -10.24
CA ALA A 75 -6.64 3.71 -8.97
C ALA A 75 -6.72 2.27 -8.41
N ALA A 76 -7.49 1.37 -9.05
CA ALA A 76 -7.56 -0.06 -8.72
C ALA A 76 -7.80 -0.92 -9.99
N PRO A 77 -6.76 -1.22 -10.80
CA PRO A 77 -6.96 -1.51 -12.22
C PRO A 77 -7.61 -2.86 -12.54
N LEU A 78 -7.34 -3.93 -11.79
CA LEU A 78 -7.78 -5.29 -12.15
C LEU A 78 -9.21 -5.62 -11.70
N LEU A 79 -9.55 -5.34 -10.45
CA LEU A 79 -10.91 -5.57 -9.95
C LEU A 79 -11.93 -4.69 -10.68
N SER A 80 -11.52 -3.47 -11.03
CA SER A 80 -12.37 -2.53 -11.76
C SER A 80 -12.75 -3.04 -13.15
N VAL A 81 -11.80 -3.62 -13.88
CA VAL A 81 -12.06 -4.23 -15.20
C VAL A 81 -12.94 -5.48 -15.06
N ALA A 82 -12.72 -6.29 -14.03
CA ALA A 82 -13.53 -7.47 -13.76
C ALA A 82 -14.99 -7.12 -13.43
N ASP A 83 -15.19 -6.09 -12.60
CA ASP A 83 -16.50 -5.52 -12.30
C ASP A 83 -17.19 -4.97 -13.54
N ALA A 84 -16.43 -4.35 -14.46
CA ALA A 84 -16.96 -3.83 -15.73
C ALA A 84 -17.35 -4.94 -16.71
N ALA A 85 -16.59 -6.04 -16.75
CA ALA A 85 -16.86 -7.19 -17.60
C ALA A 85 -18.13 -7.96 -17.19
N GLY A 86 -18.55 -7.88 -15.91
CA GLY A 86 -19.76 -8.51 -15.42
C GLY A 86 -19.76 -10.04 -15.49
N GLY A 87 -20.93 -10.66 -15.32
CA GLY A 87 -21.05 -12.11 -15.25
C GLY A 87 -20.25 -12.69 -14.07
N GLY A 88 -19.47 -13.74 -14.30
CA GLY A 88 -18.62 -14.35 -13.27
C GLY A 88 -17.25 -13.70 -13.06
N TRP A 89 -16.89 -12.67 -13.85
CA TRP A 89 -15.59 -12.01 -13.74
C TRP A 89 -15.35 -11.27 -12.42
N PRO A 90 -16.31 -10.53 -11.85
CA PRO A 90 -16.15 -9.85 -10.56
C PRO A 90 -15.71 -10.82 -9.45
N GLU A 91 -16.39 -11.96 -9.33
CA GLU A 91 -16.13 -12.96 -8.30
C GLU A 91 -14.77 -13.61 -8.51
N ARG A 92 -14.50 -14.08 -9.74
CA ARG A 92 -13.21 -14.71 -10.08
C ARG A 92 -12.01 -13.82 -9.82
N ALA A 93 -12.12 -12.52 -10.10
CA ALA A 93 -11.04 -11.57 -9.83
C ALA A 93 -10.79 -11.39 -8.33
N ARG A 94 -11.86 -11.32 -7.51
CA ARG A 94 -11.72 -11.23 -6.05
C ARG A 94 -11.10 -12.50 -5.47
N THR A 95 -11.56 -13.68 -5.90
CA THR A 95 -10.97 -14.98 -5.50
C THR A 95 -9.49 -15.04 -5.85
N ALA A 96 -9.11 -14.72 -7.08
CA ALA A 96 -7.71 -14.72 -7.51
C ALA A 96 -6.86 -13.72 -6.72
N CYS A 97 -7.39 -12.55 -6.37
CA CYS A 97 -6.70 -11.58 -5.51
C CYS A 97 -6.47 -12.13 -4.09
N VAL A 98 -7.44 -12.81 -3.50
CA VAL A 98 -7.30 -13.46 -2.19
C VAL A 98 -6.23 -14.55 -2.23
N GLU A 99 -6.24 -15.39 -3.26
CA GLU A 99 -5.23 -16.43 -3.46
C GLU A 99 -3.82 -15.83 -3.62
N LEU A 100 -3.67 -14.77 -4.42
CA LEU A 100 -2.39 -14.07 -4.59
C LEU A 100 -1.89 -13.43 -3.29
N VAL A 101 -2.77 -12.81 -2.50
CA VAL A 101 -2.40 -12.24 -1.19
C VAL A 101 -1.98 -13.32 -0.20
N ASN A 102 -2.71 -14.44 -0.18
CA ASN A 102 -2.36 -15.58 0.68
C ASN A 102 -1.03 -16.22 0.24
N ALA A 103 -0.79 -16.35 -1.06
CA ALA A 103 0.48 -16.83 -1.60
C ALA A 103 1.63 -15.86 -1.29
N ALA A 104 1.42 -14.55 -1.40
CA ALA A 104 2.42 -13.54 -1.05
C ALA A 104 2.74 -13.50 0.44
N ARG A 105 1.77 -13.79 1.32
CA ARG A 105 1.99 -13.94 2.77
C ARG A 105 2.86 -15.15 3.11
N ALA A 106 2.87 -16.17 2.25
CA ALA A 106 3.74 -17.33 2.40
C ALA A 106 5.17 -17.08 1.89
N ASP A 107 5.45 -15.95 1.24
CA ASP A 107 6.82 -15.55 0.87
C ASP A 107 7.46 -14.73 2.00
N ASP A 108 8.36 -15.36 2.74
CA ASP A 108 9.07 -14.78 3.89
C ASP A 108 9.83 -13.48 3.56
N LYS A 109 10.12 -13.20 2.28
CA LYS A 109 10.84 -11.99 1.87
C LYS A 109 10.00 -10.72 2.01
N GLY A 110 8.71 -10.79 1.69
CA GLY A 110 7.81 -9.64 1.80
C GLY A 110 7.58 -9.24 3.27
N SER A 111 7.46 -10.22 4.15
CA SER A 111 7.35 -9.99 5.60
C SER A 111 8.65 -9.43 6.18
N LEU A 112 9.82 -9.94 5.76
CA LEU A 112 11.12 -9.43 6.18
C LEU A 112 11.40 -8.02 5.67
N GLY A 113 11.05 -7.70 4.41
CA GLY A 113 11.23 -6.37 3.85
C GLY A 113 10.44 -5.30 4.62
N ILE A 114 9.17 -5.56 4.93
CA ILE A 114 8.32 -4.63 5.68
C ILE A 114 8.80 -4.52 7.14
N ARG A 115 9.21 -5.64 7.74
CA ARG A 115 9.81 -5.64 9.08
C ARG A 115 11.08 -4.80 9.13
N LEU A 116 11.96 -4.91 8.13
CA LEU A 116 13.16 -4.08 8.01
C LEU A 116 12.80 -2.59 7.98
N LEU A 117 11.82 -2.19 7.15
CA LEU A 117 11.40 -0.79 7.08
C LEU A 117 10.85 -0.30 8.43
N THR A 118 10.09 -1.15 9.13
CA THR A 118 9.52 -0.83 10.44
C THR A 118 10.61 -0.66 11.50
N ASP A 119 11.56 -1.60 11.60
CA ASP A 119 12.68 -1.53 12.55
C ASP A 119 13.59 -0.33 12.25
N LEU A 120 13.79 -0.01 10.96
CA LEU A 120 14.53 1.18 10.55
C LEU A 120 13.84 2.47 11.03
N ARG A 121 12.52 2.55 10.90
CA ARG A 121 11.73 3.72 11.32
C ARG A 121 11.72 3.90 12.84
N ASP A 122 11.40 2.81 13.55
CA ASP A 122 11.00 2.88 14.96
C ASP A 122 12.18 2.75 15.92
N HIS A 123 13.26 2.06 15.52
CA HIS A 123 14.37 1.74 16.41
C HIS A 123 15.73 2.27 15.94
N VAL A 124 16.00 2.25 14.62
CA VAL A 124 17.34 2.58 14.11
C VAL A 124 17.50 4.07 13.80
N MET A 125 16.56 4.64 13.04
CA MET A 125 16.61 6.01 12.52
C MET A 125 15.58 6.95 13.19
N ALA A 126 15.00 6.54 14.32
CA ALA A 126 14.02 7.34 15.05
C ALA A 126 14.58 8.73 15.42
N GLY A 127 14.11 9.76 14.71
CA GLY A 127 14.57 11.15 14.87
C GLY A 127 15.97 11.45 14.30
N ILE A 128 16.55 10.58 13.47
CA ILE A 128 17.89 10.75 12.89
C ILE A 128 17.78 10.88 11.36
N ASP A 129 18.18 12.04 10.82
CA ASP A 129 18.02 12.36 9.39
C ASP A 129 18.82 11.44 8.45
N ARG A 130 19.99 10.99 8.90
CA ARG A 130 20.90 10.16 8.10
C ARG A 130 21.82 9.33 8.97
N MET A 131 22.13 8.12 8.52
CA MET A 131 22.98 7.20 9.29
C MET A 131 23.93 6.41 8.38
N PRO A 132 25.21 6.27 8.74
CA PRO A 132 26.15 5.38 8.04
C PRO A 132 25.65 3.93 8.03
N THR A 133 25.91 3.20 6.95
CA THR A 133 25.51 1.79 6.80
C THR A 133 25.99 0.92 7.95
N VAL A 134 27.22 1.14 8.42
CA VAL A 134 27.80 0.39 9.55
C VAL A 134 26.99 0.58 10.83
N ALA A 135 26.62 1.83 11.16
CA ALA A 135 25.83 2.12 12.36
C ALA A 135 24.39 1.60 12.26
N ILE A 136 23.83 1.55 11.04
CA ILE A 136 22.52 0.92 10.79
C ILE A 136 22.58 -0.57 11.09
N LEU A 137 23.60 -1.27 10.57
CA LEU A 137 23.77 -2.71 10.78
C LEU A 137 24.01 -3.03 12.25
N ASP A 138 24.86 -2.27 12.93
CA ASP A 138 25.12 -2.46 14.37
C ASP A 138 23.82 -2.35 15.18
N ARG A 139 22.99 -1.34 14.90
CA ARG A 139 21.71 -1.15 15.59
C ARG A 139 20.68 -2.22 15.24
N LEU A 140 20.58 -2.62 13.97
CA LEU A 140 19.65 -3.69 13.56
C LEU A 140 20.02 -5.02 14.21
N CYS A 141 21.30 -5.39 14.21
CA CYS A 141 21.79 -6.64 14.81
C CYS A 141 21.73 -6.63 16.35
N ALA A 142 21.55 -5.47 16.98
CA ALA A 142 21.34 -5.35 18.43
C ALA A 142 19.87 -5.49 18.86
N LEU A 143 18.93 -5.68 17.92
CA LEU A 143 17.52 -5.91 18.23
C LEU A 143 17.28 -7.39 18.53
N ASP A 144 17.14 -7.73 19.81
CA ASP A 144 16.98 -9.13 20.27
C ASP A 144 15.76 -9.84 19.67
N GLU A 145 14.66 -9.11 19.48
CA GLU A 145 13.41 -9.67 18.96
C GLU A 145 13.39 -9.81 17.43
N ALA A 146 14.41 -9.29 16.73
CA ALA A 146 14.45 -9.20 15.28
C ALA A 146 15.47 -10.18 14.65
N PRO A 147 15.23 -10.65 13.42
CA PRO A 147 16.07 -11.70 12.80
C PRO A 147 17.42 -11.18 12.28
N TRP A 148 17.73 -9.89 12.42
CA TRP A 148 18.87 -9.27 11.73
C TRP A 148 20.23 -9.79 12.18
N ALA A 149 20.35 -10.23 13.42
CA ALA A 149 21.57 -10.85 13.94
C ALA A 149 21.83 -12.25 13.34
N ASP A 150 20.78 -12.93 12.88
CA ASP A 150 20.84 -14.29 12.34
C ASP A 150 19.87 -14.49 11.17
N MET A 151 20.25 -13.98 10.00
CA MET A 151 19.55 -14.12 8.72
C MET A 151 20.01 -15.40 8.00
N SER A 152 19.66 -16.57 8.57
CA SER A 152 20.04 -17.91 8.07
C SER A 152 21.50 -18.30 8.33
N GLY A 153 21.93 -18.16 9.57
CA GLY A 153 23.27 -18.50 10.07
C GLY A 153 24.29 -17.37 9.94
N ARG A 154 23.88 -16.18 9.48
CA ARG A 154 24.77 -15.02 9.31
C ARG A 154 24.02 -13.72 9.61
N PRO A 155 24.66 -12.72 10.25
CA PRO A 155 24.05 -11.41 10.44
C PRO A 155 23.82 -10.71 9.10
N LEU A 156 22.82 -9.82 9.08
CA LEU A 156 22.56 -8.94 7.95
C LEU A 156 23.83 -8.13 7.64
N ASP A 157 24.26 -8.16 6.39
CA ASP A 157 25.43 -7.41 5.93
C ASP A 157 25.03 -6.22 5.03
N SER A 158 26.03 -5.41 4.63
CA SER A 158 25.80 -4.24 3.77
C SER A 158 25.16 -4.61 2.43
N ARG A 159 25.46 -5.80 1.89
CA ARG A 159 24.95 -6.26 0.60
C ARG A 159 23.49 -6.68 0.72
N GLY A 160 23.15 -7.41 1.78
CA GLY A 160 21.79 -7.79 2.14
C GLY A 160 20.91 -6.57 2.36
N LEU A 161 21.38 -5.62 3.17
CA LEU A 161 20.66 -4.37 3.41
C LEU A 161 20.42 -3.59 2.11
N ALA A 162 21.45 -3.42 1.27
CA ALA A 162 21.31 -2.71 -0.01
C ALA A 162 20.35 -3.43 -0.97
N LYS A 163 20.34 -4.77 -0.98
CA LYS A 163 19.41 -5.55 -1.78
C LYS A 163 17.98 -5.34 -1.33
N MET A 164 17.71 -5.47 -0.02
CA MET A 164 16.36 -5.33 0.54
C MET A 164 15.83 -3.90 0.37
N LEU A 165 16.64 -2.89 0.65
CA LEU A 165 16.21 -1.49 0.48
C LEU A 165 16.03 -1.11 -0.99
N GLY A 166 16.82 -1.68 -1.89
CA GLY A 166 16.71 -1.43 -3.33
C GLY A 166 15.41 -1.92 -3.98
N GLU A 167 14.60 -2.72 -3.27
CA GLU A 167 13.26 -3.13 -3.72
C GLU A 167 12.22 -2.00 -3.56
N TYR A 168 12.53 -0.97 -2.76
CA TYR A 168 11.66 0.18 -2.53
C TYR A 168 12.06 1.39 -3.39
N MET A 169 11.07 2.24 -3.66
CA MET A 169 11.23 3.45 -4.45
C MET A 169 11.17 4.69 -3.55
N THR A 170 12.00 5.67 -3.89
CA THR A 170 11.95 7.04 -3.37
C THR A 170 10.77 7.81 -3.98
N GLU A 171 10.48 9.00 -3.46
CA GLU A 171 9.45 9.90 -4.00
C GLU A 171 9.66 10.24 -5.49
N ASP A 172 10.92 10.29 -5.93
CA ASP A 172 11.31 10.54 -7.32
C ASP A 172 11.21 9.29 -8.22
N ASN A 173 10.64 8.19 -7.71
CA ASN A 173 10.51 6.90 -8.39
C ASN A 173 11.87 6.31 -8.82
N THR A 174 12.88 6.49 -7.95
CA THR A 174 14.19 5.84 -8.09
C THR A 174 14.42 4.85 -6.94
N PRO A 175 15.11 3.72 -7.15
CA PRO A 175 15.37 2.77 -6.07
C PRO A 175 16.15 3.38 -4.92
N VAL A 176 15.80 3.03 -3.68
CA VAL A 176 16.54 3.49 -2.50
C VAL A 176 17.97 2.94 -2.54
N LYS A 177 18.96 3.83 -2.39
CA LYS A 177 20.39 3.49 -2.48
C LYS A 177 21.20 4.22 -1.43
N ALA A 178 22.30 3.60 -1.01
CA ALA A 178 23.26 4.22 -0.12
C ALA A 178 23.94 5.44 -0.79
N ARG A 179 23.96 6.56 -0.06
CA ARG A 179 24.55 7.84 -0.48
C ARG A 179 25.78 8.16 0.36
N ASN A 180 26.59 9.09 -0.14
CA ASN A 180 27.75 9.59 0.59
C ASN A 180 27.29 10.53 1.72
N ILE A 181 27.64 10.20 2.96
CA ILE A 181 27.42 11.03 4.15
C ILE A 181 28.79 11.59 4.57
N LYS A 182 28.88 12.92 4.67
CA LYS A 182 30.07 13.61 5.17
C LYS A 182 29.99 13.73 6.70
N THR A 183 30.97 13.17 7.40
CA THR A 183 31.08 13.23 8.86
C THR A 183 32.52 13.55 9.25
N ALA A 184 32.73 14.67 9.95
CA ALA A 184 34.00 15.05 10.60
C ALA A 184 35.28 14.73 9.78
N GLY A 185 35.28 15.06 8.48
CA GLY A 185 36.45 14.85 7.60
C GLY A 185 36.51 13.52 6.84
N THR A 186 35.57 12.60 7.07
CA THR A 186 35.46 11.33 6.34
C THR A 186 34.14 11.25 5.57
N VAL A 187 34.14 10.46 4.48
CA VAL A 187 32.94 10.17 3.69
C VAL A 187 32.60 8.71 3.87
N LEU A 188 31.43 8.45 4.45
CA LEU A 188 30.89 7.09 4.63
C LEU A 188 29.68 6.87 3.73
N LYS A 189 29.41 5.62 3.37
CA LYS A 189 28.14 5.25 2.74
C LYS A 189 27.07 5.08 3.82
N GLY A 190 25.85 5.53 3.53
CA GLY A 190 24.71 5.38 4.42
C GLY A 190 23.39 5.78 3.78
N TYR A 191 22.34 5.81 4.58
CA TYR A 191 20.97 6.09 4.11
C TYR A 191 20.41 7.34 4.77
N TYR A 192 19.50 8.00 4.07
CA TYR A 192 18.78 9.18 4.54
C TYR A 192 17.34 8.79 4.85
N ALA A 193 16.83 9.26 5.99
CA ALA A 193 15.45 9.03 6.40
C ALA A 193 14.45 9.56 5.35
N ALA A 194 14.78 10.68 4.69
CA ALA A 194 13.99 11.24 3.61
C ALA A 194 13.80 10.25 2.43
N ASP A 195 14.83 9.50 2.06
CA ASP A 195 14.77 8.55 0.95
C ASP A 195 13.88 7.32 1.31
N LEU A 196 13.69 7.04 2.60
CA LEU A 196 12.84 5.96 3.12
C LEU A 196 11.41 6.41 3.45
N HIS A 197 11.14 7.71 3.45
CA HIS A 197 9.89 8.27 3.97
C HIS A 197 8.64 7.78 3.21
N ASP A 198 8.68 7.77 1.87
CA ASP A 198 7.57 7.27 1.04
C ASP A 198 7.30 5.78 1.33
N ALA A 199 8.35 4.97 1.46
CA ALA A 199 8.22 3.56 1.81
C ALA A 199 7.62 3.36 3.21
N TRP A 200 8.03 4.17 4.20
CA TRP A 200 7.42 4.14 5.54
C TRP A 200 5.93 4.49 5.52
N GLN A 201 5.53 5.53 4.79
CA GLN A 201 4.13 5.93 4.68
C GLN A 201 3.26 4.85 4.01
N ARG A 202 3.80 4.12 3.04
CA ARG A 202 3.05 3.11 2.28
C ARG A 202 2.96 1.76 2.98
N TYR A 203 4.06 1.32 3.60
CA TYR A 203 4.21 -0.07 4.03
C TYR A 203 4.26 -0.24 5.55
N CYS A 204 4.52 0.83 6.30
CA CYS A 204 4.63 0.75 7.76
C CYS A 204 3.42 1.44 8.39
N PRO A 205 2.29 0.74 8.63
CA PRO A 205 1.16 1.35 9.31
C PRO A 205 1.58 1.88 10.70
N PRO A 206 1.01 2.99 11.18
CA PRO A 206 1.16 3.35 12.57
C PRO A 206 0.59 2.21 13.43
N PRO A 207 1.20 1.87 14.57
CA PRO A 207 0.64 0.87 15.46
C PRO A 207 -0.81 1.28 15.79
N PRO A 208 -1.77 0.34 15.78
CA PRO A 208 -3.16 0.66 16.07
C PRO A 208 -3.22 1.33 17.45
N SER A 209 -3.61 2.60 17.47
CA SER A 209 -3.85 3.34 18.70
C SER A 209 -5.07 2.72 19.38
N GLY A 210 -4.84 1.75 20.27
CA GLY A 210 -5.93 1.01 20.92
C GLY A 210 -5.58 -0.37 21.45
N ALA A 211 -4.39 -0.57 22.04
CA ALA A 211 -4.21 -1.65 23.01
C ALA A 211 -4.70 -1.17 24.38
N ALA A 212 -6.03 -1.06 24.52
CA ALA A 212 -6.68 -1.08 25.82
C ALA A 212 -7.33 -2.45 25.98
N THR A 213 -6.76 -3.25 26.86
CA THR A 213 -7.25 -4.53 27.37
C THR A 213 -8.76 -4.48 27.60
N SER A 214 -9.54 -5.23 26.82
CA SER A 214 -10.86 -5.69 27.28
C SER A 214 -10.72 -7.14 27.70
N ALA A 215 -10.66 -7.31 29.02
CA ALA A 215 -10.73 -8.59 29.68
C ALA A 215 -12.08 -9.28 29.39
N THR A 216 -11.98 -10.60 29.26
CA THR A 216 -12.98 -11.67 29.33
C THR A 216 -14.38 -11.27 29.83
N SER A 217 -15.42 -11.58 29.04
CA SER A 217 -16.72 -11.95 29.60
C SER A 217 -16.99 -13.41 29.25
N ALA A 218 -17.13 -14.19 30.31
CA ALA A 218 -17.30 -15.63 30.31
C ALA A 218 -18.63 -16.06 29.70
N THR A 219 -18.59 -17.22 29.06
CA THR A 219 -19.70 -18.03 28.56
C THR A 219 -20.79 -18.22 29.62
N ALA A 220 -22.02 -17.80 29.35
CA ALA A 220 -23.20 -18.28 30.06
C ALA A 220 -23.60 -19.64 29.48
N GLN A 221 -23.22 -20.71 30.19
CA GLN A 221 -23.75 -22.05 29.99
C GLN A 221 -25.22 -22.05 30.44
N VAL A 222 -26.13 -22.42 29.53
CA VAL A 222 -27.50 -22.79 29.91
C VAL A 222 -27.42 -24.17 30.53
N SER A 223 -27.80 -24.28 31.79
CA SER A 223 -28.08 -25.53 32.47
C SER A 223 -29.25 -25.29 33.40
N ASP A 224 -30.45 -25.62 32.93
CA ASP A 224 -31.62 -25.77 33.79
C ASP A 224 -31.83 -27.28 34.04
N PRO A 225 -31.70 -27.77 35.28
CA PRO A 225 -32.23 -29.06 35.67
C PRO A 225 -33.71 -28.93 36.06
N GLU A 226 -34.55 -29.64 35.30
CA GLU A 226 -35.66 -30.51 35.73
C GLU A 226 -36.34 -30.26 37.09
N THR A 227 -37.69 -30.15 37.11
CA THR A 227 -38.58 -31.06 37.87
C THR A 227 -40.09 -30.77 37.62
N VAL A 228 -40.71 -31.72 36.89
CA VAL A 228 -41.97 -32.49 37.11
C VAL A 228 -43.21 -31.84 37.75
N ALA A 229 -44.34 -31.98 37.03
CA ALA A 229 -45.71 -32.39 37.44
C ALA A 229 -46.78 -31.55 36.70
N ALA A 230 -47.91 -32.04 36.15
CA ALA A 230 -48.50 -33.37 36.02
C ALA A 230 -49.72 -33.24 35.05
N THR A 231 -49.96 -34.30 34.25
CA THR A 231 -51.27 -34.82 33.75
C THR A 231 -52.19 -33.90 32.91
N LEU A 232 -52.83 -34.25 31.78
CA LEU A 232 -53.52 -35.48 31.33
C LEU A 232 -53.67 -35.47 29.78
N PHE A 233 -53.61 -36.65 29.19
CA PHE A 233 -54.10 -37.03 27.85
C PHE A 233 -55.64 -36.87 27.73
N PRO A 234 -56.24 -36.76 26.52
CA PRO A 234 -56.44 -37.92 25.64
C PRO A 234 -56.22 -37.70 24.13
N SER A 235 -55.91 -38.82 23.47
CA SER A 235 -55.80 -38.98 22.02
C SER A 235 -57.16 -39.19 21.34
N ALA A 236 -57.21 -38.76 20.08
CA ALA A 236 -57.88 -39.34 18.90
C ALA A 236 -59.36 -39.76 18.98
N THR A 237 -60.17 -39.22 18.05
CA THR A 237 -60.67 -39.98 16.89
C THR A 237 -60.86 -39.02 15.72
#